data_AF-A0A8T3VAF4-F1
#
_entry.id   AF-A0A8T3VAF4-F1
#
_cell.length_a   1.000
_cell.length_b   1.000
_cell.length_c   1.000
_cell.angle_alpha   90.00
_cell.angle_beta   90.00
_cell.angle_gamma   90.00
#
_symmetry.space_group_name_H-M   'P 1'
#
loop_
_entity.id
_entity.type
_entity.pdbx_description
1 polymer ?
#
loop_
_entity_poly.entity_id
_entity_poly.type
_entity_poly.pdbx_seq_one_letter_code
_entity_poly.pdbx_strand_id
1 'polypeptide(L)'
;MSFISKILGNKDEEFTEVRVDREVLESVIYYSKKSYPNEFLAFFDGEIKDKILYITGLIFLPGERSENSAIIHTELIPMNTKYMGSVHSHPGPSARPSDADLRTFSRNGYFHMIVCLPYSIETFKSYDRYGQPMDYTLGDYTDFSENNPDDFFDESDVVTDNDEFKPGFFDEDDDEFFKTLDDERKDYYEDFEKRNQFERQPQVQIISNTKMPQQVIRIELNPDGSVRKISKNKK
;
A
#
# COMPACT_ATOMS: atom_id res chain seq x y z
N MET A 1 17.84 19.93 -17.59
CA MET A 1 18.58 18.89 -18.32
C MET A 1 18.79 17.74 -17.34
N SER A 2 17.89 16.76 -17.34
CA SER A 2 17.90 15.67 -16.35
C SER A 2 18.78 14.52 -16.85
N PHE A 3 19.86 14.23 -16.12
CA PHE A 3 20.86 13.20 -16.41
C PHE A 3 20.46 11.87 -15.75
N ILE A 4 19.30 11.29 -16.09
CA ILE A 4 18.71 10.23 -15.25
C ILE A 4 19.23 8.80 -15.53
N SER A 5 19.87 8.50 -16.67
CA SER A 5 20.27 7.11 -16.98
C SER A 5 21.77 6.85 -17.21
N LYS A 6 22.58 7.88 -17.45
CA LYS A 6 23.91 7.75 -18.09
C LYS A 6 25.01 7.00 -17.32
N ILE A 7 24.73 6.40 -16.16
CA ILE A 7 25.76 5.88 -15.25
C ILE A 7 25.94 4.35 -15.29
N LEU A 8 25.21 3.59 -16.12
CA LEU A 8 25.40 2.13 -16.19
C LEU A 8 25.42 1.59 -17.62
N GLY A 9 26.61 1.18 -18.03
CA GLY A 9 27.06 0.20 -19.05
C GLY A 9 26.17 -0.49 -20.10
N ASN A 10 24.85 -0.35 -20.14
CA ASN A 10 23.98 -0.93 -21.17
C ASN A 10 23.16 0.17 -21.84
N LYS A 11 23.41 0.41 -23.14
CA LYS A 11 22.70 1.43 -23.93
C LYS A 11 21.20 1.15 -24.08
N ASP A 12 20.78 -0.09 -23.88
CA ASP A 12 19.42 -0.56 -24.14
C ASP A 12 18.45 -0.34 -22.97
N GLU A 13 18.93 0.19 -21.83
CA GLU A 13 18.12 0.44 -20.62
C GLU A 13 18.14 1.93 -20.21
N GLU A 14 18.40 2.82 -21.19
CA GLU A 14 18.36 4.27 -20.99
C GLU A 14 16.95 4.85 -21.13
N PHE A 15 16.48 5.50 -20.07
CA PHE A 15 15.22 6.23 -20.06
C PHE A 15 15.37 7.62 -19.43
N THR A 16 14.49 8.54 -19.82
CA THR A 16 14.49 9.95 -19.40
C THR A 16 13.20 10.38 -18.72
N GLU A 17 12.15 9.58 -18.84
CA GLU A 17 10.82 9.82 -18.28
C GLU A 17 10.29 8.51 -17.67
N VAL A 18 9.53 8.63 -16.58
CA VAL A 18 8.80 7.51 -15.98
C VAL A 18 7.31 7.78 -16.10
N ARG A 19 6.57 6.79 -16.58
CA ARG A 19 5.12 6.79 -16.71
C ARG A 19 4.55 5.64 -15.91
N VAL A 20 3.67 5.95 -14.98
CA VAL A 20 3.06 4.95 -14.10
C VAL A 20 1.59 4.89 -14.39
N ASP A 21 1.11 3.67 -14.63
CA ASP A 21 -0.30 3.43 -14.83
C ASP A 21 -1.11 3.70 -13.55
N ARG A 22 -2.29 4.29 -13.70
CA ARG A 22 -3.16 4.65 -12.60
C ARG A 22 -3.65 3.42 -11.84
N GLU A 23 -4.04 2.36 -12.54
CA GLU A 23 -4.55 1.14 -11.92
C GLU A 23 -3.49 0.45 -11.06
N VAL A 24 -2.21 0.58 -11.47
CA VAL A 24 -1.07 0.11 -10.66
C VAL A 24 -1.04 0.84 -9.30
N LEU A 25 -1.10 2.18 -9.29
CA LEU A 25 -1.06 2.92 -8.02
C LEU A 25 -2.32 2.71 -7.17
N GLU A 26 -3.48 2.57 -7.80
CA GLU A 26 -4.74 2.25 -7.10
C GLU A 26 -4.69 0.86 -6.47
N SER A 27 -4.10 -0.12 -7.16
CA SER A 27 -3.82 -1.45 -6.62
C SER A 27 -2.88 -1.39 -5.43
N VAL A 28 -1.78 -0.62 -5.53
CA VAL A 28 -0.86 -0.42 -4.41
C VAL A 28 -1.59 0.18 -3.20
N ILE A 29 -2.46 1.17 -3.39
CA ILE A 29 -3.27 1.75 -2.31
C ILE A 29 -4.15 0.67 -1.66
N TYR A 30 -4.85 -0.12 -2.47
CA TYR A 30 -5.72 -1.19 -1.99
C TYR A 30 -4.95 -2.19 -1.11
N TYR A 31 -3.83 -2.72 -1.59
CA TYR A 31 -3.02 -3.67 -0.83
C TYR A 31 -2.33 -3.05 0.39
N SER A 32 -1.99 -1.76 0.34
CA SER A 32 -1.46 -1.03 1.49
C SER A 32 -2.49 -0.95 2.61
N LYS A 33 -3.74 -0.60 2.29
CA LYS A 33 -4.85 -0.58 3.26
C LYS A 33 -5.12 -1.97 3.83
N LYS A 34 -5.14 -3.01 2.99
CA LYS A 34 -5.34 -4.40 3.44
C LYS A 34 -4.19 -4.98 4.25
N SER A 35 -2.97 -4.45 4.08
CA SER A 35 -1.80 -4.91 4.83
C SER A 35 -1.65 -4.19 6.17
N TYR A 36 -2.22 -2.99 6.33
CA TYR A 36 -2.11 -2.19 7.55
C TYR A 36 -2.51 -2.99 8.82
N PRO A 37 -1.74 -2.91 9.92
CA PRO A 37 -0.58 -2.03 10.15
C PRO A 37 0.76 -2.52 9.59
N ASN A 38 0.80 -3.67 8.91
CA ASN A 38 2.02 -4.16 8.28
C ASN A 38 2.32 -3.44 6.96
N GLU A 39 3.60 -3.44 6.58
CA GLU A 39 4.05 -2.94 5.29
C GLU A 39 3.63 -3.87 4.16
N PHE A 40 3.03 -3.29 3.11
CA PHE A 40 2.88 -3.93 1.81
C PHE A 40 4.19 -3.80 1.04
N LEU A 41 4.57 -4.80 0.24
CA LEU A 41 5.75 -4.75 -0.64
C LEU A 41 5.48 -5.57 -1.90
N ALA A 42 5.83 -5.01 -3.05
CA ALA A 42 5.79 -5.65 -4.37
C ALA A 42 6.90 -5.07 -5.27
N PHE A 43 7.12 -5.69 -6.43
CA PHE A 43 7.97 -5.13 -7.49
C PHE A 43 7.13 -4.60 -8.64
N PHE A 44 7.65 -3.60 -9.34
CA PHE A 44 7.01 -3.06 -10.53
C PHE A 44 7.32 -3.92 -11.75
N ASP A 45 6.27 -4.25 -12.50
CA ASP A 45 6.38 -4.76 -13.85
C ASP A 45 6.27 -3.62 -14.87
N GLY A 46 6.91 -3.80 -16.02
CA GLY A 46 6.88 -2.81 -17.08
C GLY A 46 8.03 -2.96 -18.07
N GLU A 47 8.18 -1.95 -18.92
CA GLU A 47 9.18 -1.94 -19.98
C GLU A 47 9.74 -0.54 -20.28
N ILE A 48 10.90 -0.50 -20.93
CA ILE A 48 11.48 0.74 -21.44
C ILE A 48 11.26 0.79 -22.95
N LYS A 49 10.49 1.79 -23.41
CA LYS A 49 10.19 2.01 -24.83
C LYS A 49 10.39 3.47 -25.18
N ASP A 50 11.12 3.74 -26.26
CA ASP A 50 11.43 5.10 -26.71
C ASP A 50 11.99 6.02 -25.61
N LYS A 51 12.85 5.47 -24.74
CA LYS A 51 13.44 6.14 -23.56
C LYS A 51 12.43 6.57 -22.50
N ILE A 52 11.27 5.94 -22.46
CA ILE A 52 10.27 6.11 -21.42
C ILE A 52 10.15 4.77 -20.68
N LEU A 53 10.29 4.81 -19.36
CA LEU A 53 10.01 3.68 -18.49
C LEU A 53 8.51 3.66 -18.20
N TYR A 54 7.81 2.68 -18.73
CA TYR A 54 6.40 2.41 -18.45
C TYR A 54 6.31 1.41 -17.31
N ILE A 55 5.54 1.75 -16.28
CA ILE A 55 5.18 0.89 -15.16
C ILE A 55 3.70 0.55 -15.31
N THR A 56 3.40 -0.68 -15.70
CA THR A 56 2.06 -1.14 -16.10
C THR A 56 1.54 -2.30 -15.25
N GLY A 57 2.35 -2.85 -14.34
CA GLY A 57 1.93 -3.96 -13.50
C GLY A 57 2.67 -4.08 -12.17
N LEU A 58 2.24 -5.06 -11.38
CA LEU A 58 2.85 -5.45 -10.11
C LEU A 58 3.23 -6.92 -10.13
N ILE A 59 4.42 -7.22 -9.64
CA ILE A 59 4.90 -8.58 -9.39
C ILE A 59 4.82 -8.83 -7.89
N PHE A 60 3.96 -9.78 -7.52
CA PHE A 60 3.82 -10.24 -6.13
C PHE A 60 4.74 -11.42 -5.89
N LEU A 61 5.48 -11.36 -4.79
CA LEU A 61 6.34 -12.45 -4.37
C LEU A 61 6.01 -12.85 -2.94
N PRO A 62 6.13 -14.14 -2.60
CA PRO A 62 5.99 -14.58 -1.22
C PRO A 62 7.11 -13.97 -0.37
N GLY A 63 6.74 -13.57 0.84
CA GLY A 63 7.64 -12.83 1.72
C GLY A 63 7.03 -12.59 3.10
N GLU A 64 7.89 -12.20 4.04
CA GLU A 64 7.52 -11.88 5.41
C GLU A 64 7.20 -10.38 5.52
N ARG A 65 6.15 -10.02 6.28
CA ARG A 65 5.72 -8.63 6.47
C ARG A 65 5.48 -8.33 7.94
N SER A 66 5.91 -7.16 8.39
CA SER A 66 5.69 -6.62 9.73
C SER A 66 5.38 -5.12 9.65
N GLU A 67 5.07 -4.49 10.78
CA GLU A 67 4.83 -3.04 10.86
C GLU A 67 6.04 -2.19 10.45
N ASN A 68 7.26 -2.74 10.55
CA ASN A 68 8.50 -2.00 10.33
C ASN A 68 9.40 -2.60 9.23
N SER A 69 8.94 -3.66 8.56
CA SER A 69 9.73 -4.32 7.52
C SER A 69 8.89 -5.22 6.64
N ALA A 70 9.22 -5.26 5.36
CA ALA A 70 8.86 -6.34 4.46
C ALA A 70 10.11 -6.96 3.82
N ILE A 71 10.17 -8.29 3.80
CA ILE A 71 11.26 -9.07 3.21
C ILE A 71 10.65 -9.94 2.10
N ILE A 72 11.25 -9.90 0.91
CA ILE A 72 10.88 -10.77 -0.20
C ILE A 72 12.03 -11.72 -0.55
N HIS A 73 11.67 -12.96 -0.87
CA HIS A 73 12.57 -13.97 -1.42
C HIS A 73 12.74 -13.75 -2.94
N THR A 74 13.63 -12.81 -3.30
CA THR A 74 13.95 -12.52 -4.70
C THR A 74 14.56 -13.73 -5.44
N GLU A 75 15.04 -14.75 -4.72
CA GLU A 75 15.54 -16.01 -5.28
C GLU A 75 14.44 -16.82 -5.98
N LEU A 76 13.17 -16.51 -5.73
CA LEU A 76 12.03 -17.17 -6.36
C LEU A 76 11.61 -16.51 -7.69
N ILE A 77 12.22 -15.38 -8.05
CA ILE A 77 11.98 -14.72 -9.33
C ILE A 77 12.63 -15.56 -10.44
N PRO A 78 11.88 -15.96 -11.50
CA PRO A 78 12.46 -16.64 -12.64
C PRO A 78 13.64 -15.85 -13.22
N MET A 79 14.72 -16.52 -13.64
CA MET A 79 16.00 -15.88 -14.01
C MET A 79 15.90 -14.80 -15.09
N ASN A 80 14.83 -14.80 -15.90
CA ASN A 80 14.62 -13.85 -17.00
C ASN A 80 13.52 -12.82 -16.71
N THR A 81 12.89 -12.84 -15.53
CA THR A 81 11.89 -11.82 -15.16
C THR A 81 12.62 -10.53 -14.84
N LYS A 82 12.48 -9.54 -15.72
CA LYS A 82 12.90 -8.17 -15.42
C LYS A 82 11.81 -7.50 -14.59
N TYR A 83 12.24 -6.71 -13.61
CA TYR A 83 11.36 -5.85 -12.84
C TYR A 83 12.00 -4.48 -12.74
N MET A 84 11.17 -3.46 -12.74
CA MET A 84 11.60 -2.08 -12.96
C MET A 84 11.96 -1.34 -11.67
N GLY A 85 11.64 -1.94 -10.53
CA GLY A 85 11.83 -1.34 -9.22
C GLY A 85 10.93 -1.95 -8.17
N SER A 86 10.88 -1.35 -6.98
CA SER A 86 10.07 -1.83 -5.85
C SER A 86 9.06 -0.80 -5.38
N VAL A 87 7.94 -1.26 -4.83
CA VAL A 87 6.96 -0.40 -4.16
C VAL A 87 6.56 -0.99 -2.82
N HIS A 88 6.52 -0.14 -1.80
CA HIS A 88 6.07 -0.56 -0.47
C HIS A 88 5.28 0.52 0.26
N SER A 89 4.58 0.10 1.31
CA SER A 89 3.81 0.99 2.18
C SER A 89 4.49 1.17 3.53
N HIS A 90 4.37 2.38 4.10
CA HIS A 90 4.67 2.65 5.49
C HIS A 90 3.38 2.84 6.30
N PRO A 91 3.23 2.26 7.50
CA PRO A 91 2.08 2.51 8.37
C PRO A 91 2.14 3.85 9.11
N GLY A 92 3.22 4.62 8.95
CA GLY A 92 3.33 5.99 9.44
C GLY A 92 2.97 7.04 8.39
N PRO A 93 2.97 8.35 8.75
CA PRO A 93 2.64 9.46 7.84
C PRO A 93 3.84 9.91 6.97
N SER A 94 4.88 9.09 6.86
CA SER A 94 6.13 9.45 6.18
C SER A 94 6.50 8.44 5.11
N ALA A 95 6.53 8.86 3.86
CA ALA A 95 7.04 8.10 2.72
C ALA A 95 8.55 8.29 2.49
N ARG A 96 9.32 8.64 3.54
CA ARG A 96 10.78 8.80 3.45
C ARG A 96 11.47 7.43 3.63
N PRO A 97 12.45 7.05 2.78
CA PRO A 97 13.13 5.78 2.90
C PRO A 97 13.98 5.68 4.17
N SER A 98 13.97 4.50 4.76
CA SER A 98 14.90 4.01 5.78
C SER A 98 16.20 3.49 5.16
N ASP A 99 17.20 3.21 5.99
CA ASP A 99 18.44 2.58 5.52
C ASP A 99 18.21 1.17 4.94
N ALA A 100 17.15 0.48 5.37
CA ALA A 100 16.76 -0.81 4.80
C ALA A 100 16.20 -0.64 3.39
N ASP A 101 15.36 0.37 3.19
CA ASP A 101 14.79 0.69 1.87
C ASP A 101 15.89 1.04 0.88
N LEU A 102 16.87 1.86 1.28
CA LEU A 102 18.00 2.21 0.41
C LEU A 102 18.82 0.99 -0.02
N ARG A 103 18.95 -0.03 0.85
CA ARG A 103 19.60 -1.30 0.47
C ARG A 103 18.78 -2.06 -0.57
N THR A 104 17.47 -2.12 -0.40
CA THR A 104 16.54 -2.70 -1.38
C THR A 104 16.65 -1.96 -2.71
N PHE A 105 16.60 -0.62 -2.69
CA PHE A 105 16.65 0.21 -3.88
C PHE A 105 17.94 -0.01 -4.68
N SER A 106 19.06 -0.07 -3.98
CA SER A 106 20.37 -0.24 -4.62
C SER A 106 20.51 -1.54 -5.43
N ARG A 107 19.69 -2.56 -5.15
CA ARG A 107 19.78 -3.90 -5.73
C ARG A 107 18.66 -4.22 -6.73
N ASN A 108 17.53 -3.53 -6.64
CA ASN A 108 16.27 -4.06 -7.17
C ASN A 108 15.59 -3.14 -8.19
N GLY A 109 16.26 -2.80 -9.28
CA GLY A 109 15.68 -2.03 -10.39
C GLY A 109 16.05 -0.54 -10.39
N TYR A 110 15.23 0.26 -11.05
CA TYR A 110 15.52 1.67 -11.40
C TYR A 110 14.63 2.67 -10.64
N PHE A 111 13.37 2.32 -10.42
CA PHE A 111 12.34 3.25 -9.96
C PHE A 111 11.56 2.69 -8.77
N HIS A 112 11.71 3.32 -7.62
CA HIS A 112 11.13 2.83 -6.36
C HIS A 112 10.07 3.79 -5.85
N MET A 113 9.00 3.27 -5.24
CA MET A 113 7.96 4.10 -4.64
C MET A 113 7.65 3.69 -3.21
N ILE A 114 7.38 4.69 -2.38
CA ILE A 114 6.86 4.49 -1.03
C ILE A 114 5.53 5.22 -0.93
N VAL A 115 4.51 4.55 -0.43
CA VAL A 115 3.23 5.18 -0.04
C VAL A 115 3.09 5.17 1.48
N CYS A 116 2.60 6.26 2.05
CA CYS A 116 2.40 6.35 3.49
C CYS A 116 0.94 6.67 3.82
N LEU A 117 0.57 6.62 5.10
CA LEU A 117 -0.77 7.05 5.53
C LEU A 117 -1.07 8.48 5.03
N PRO A 118 -2.33 8.76 4.62
CA PRO A 118 -3.51 7.88 4.59
C PRO A 118 -3.70 7.07 3.30
N TYR A 119 -2.63 6.62 2.64
CA TYR A 119 -2.66 5.80 1.41
C TYR A 119 -3.55 6.40 0.31
N SER A 120 -3.02 7.42 -0.34
CA SER A 120 -3.63 8.10 -1.47
C SER A 120 -2.60 8.37 -2.57
N ILE A 121 -3.08 8.72 -3.76
CA ILE A 121 -2.21 9.10 -4.89
C ILE A 121 -1.23 10.22 -4.50
N GLU A 122 -1.65 11.13 -3.62
CA GLU A 122 -0.86 12.29 -3.18
C GLU A 122 0.22 11.94 -2.15
N THR A 123 0.12 10.76 -1.51
CA THR A 123 1.05 10.32 -0.45
C THR A 123 2.21 9.48 -0.95
N PHE A 124 2.24 9.22 -2.26
CA PHE A 124 3.37 8.54 -2.87
C PHE A 124 4.60 9.45 -2.92
N LYS A 125 5.76 8.84 -2.73
CA LYS A 125 7.05 9.41 -3.09
C LYS A 125 7.85 8.39 -3.89
N SER A 126 8.50 8.87 -4.93
CA SER A 126 9.30 8.07 -5.86
C SER A 126 10.78 8.41 -5.73
N TYR A 127 11.61 7.40 -5.92
CA TYR A 127 13.05 7.44 -5.70
C TYR A 127 13.80 6.64 -6.76
N ASP A 128 15.02 7.07 -7.08
CA ASP A 128 15.98 6.26 -7.81
C ASP A 128 16.67 5.23 -6.90
N ARG A 129 17.55 4.41 -7.49
CA ARG A 129 18.34 3.39 -6.78
C ARG A 129 19.25 3.93 -5.66
N TYR A 130 19.49 5.24 -5.62
CA TYR A 130 20.31 5.93 -4.64
C TYR A 130 19.46 6.67 -3.59
N GLY A 131 18.13 6.53 -3.64
CA GLY A 131 17.20 7.22 -2.76
C GLY A 131 17.00 8.69 -3.09
N GLN A 132 17.40 9.15 -4.28
CA GLN A 132 17.14 10.52 -4.72
C GLN A 132 15.72 10.63 -5.27
N PRO A 133 14.98 11.71 -4.98
CA PRO A 133 13.64 11.90 -5.52
C PRO A 133 13.62 11.86 -7.05
N MET A 134 12.60 11.23 -7.61
CA MET A 134 12.46 11.00 -9.05
C MET A 134 11.05 11.34 -9.51
N ASP A 135 10.91 12.14 -10.56
CA ASP A 135 9.60 12.52 -11.09
C ASP A 135 8.96 11.38 -11.91
N TYR A 136 7.63 11.34 -11.92
CA TYR A 136 6.85 10.42 -12.75
C TYR A 136 5.56 11.10 -13.23
N THR A 137 5.03 10.60 -14.35
CA THR A 137 3.72 11.01 -14.89
C THR A 137 2.73 9.89 -14.63
N LEU A 138 1.57 10.22 -14.05
CA LEU A 138 0.46 9.28 -13.86
C LEU A 138 -0.47 9.34 -15.08
N GLY A 139 -0.85 8.19 -15.61
CA GLY A 139 -1.74 8.09 -16.78
C GLY A 139 -2.37 6.72 -16.93
N ASP A 140 -2.94 6.46 -18.11
CA ASP A 140 -3.45 5.15 -18.53
C ASP A 140 -2.52 4.63 -19.61
N TYR A 141 -1.86 3.50 -19.33
CA TYR A 141 -0.81 2.89 -20.13
C TYR A 141 -1.00 1.37 -20.27
N THR A 142 -2.18 0.85 -19.94
CA THR A 142 -2.55 -0.56 -20.05
C THR A 142 -2.30 -1.14 -21.45
N ASP A 143 -2.56 -0.35 -22.50
CA ASP A 143 -2.35 -0.71 -23.90
C ASP A 143 -0.88 -0.94 -24.32
N PHE A 144 0.11 -0.64 -23.45
CA PHE A 144 1.53 -0.86 -23.74
C PHE A 144 2.01 -2.27 -23.41
N SER A 145 1.24 -3.09 -22.68
CA SER A 145 1.61 -4.49 -22.51
C SER A 145 1.42 -5.23 -23.84
N GLU A 146 2.52 -5.65 -24.49
CA GLU A 146 2.50 -6.44 -25.73
C GLU A 146 1.83 -7.81 -25.60
N ASN A 147 1.33 -8.17 -24.42
CA ASN A 147 0.49 -9.34 -24.22
C ASN A 147 -0.90 -9.04 -24.76
N ASN A 148 -1.10 -9.33 -26.05
CA ASN A 148 -2.42 -9.42 -26.62
C ASN A 148 -3.20 -10.43 -25.76
N PRO A 149 -4.31 -10.06 -25.11
CA PRO A 149 -5.09 -11.03 -24.32
C PRO A 149 -5.52 -12.23 -25.17
N ASP A 150 -5.67 -12.02 -26.48
CA ASP A 150 -5.93 -13.04 -27.49
C ASP A 150 -4.81 -14.11 -27.62
N ASP A 151 -3.57 -13.82 -27.19
CA ASP A 151 -2.47 -14.80 -27.19
C ASP A 151 -2.47 -15.69 -25.92
N PHE A 152 -3.23 -15.32 -24.88
CA PHE A 152 -3.36 -16.09 -23.64
C PHE A 152 -4.56 -17.04 -23.66
N PHE A 153 -5.59 -16.71 -24.44
CA PHE A 153 -6.78 -17.55 -24.63
C PHE A 153 -6.70 -18.22 -26.00
N ASP A 154 -6.27 -19.47 -26.05
CA ASP A 154 -6.50 -20.29 -27.25
C ASP A 154 -8.01 -20.45 -27.40
N GLU A 155 -8.58 -20.11 -28.57
CA GLU A 155 -10.00 -20.31 -28.85
C GLU A 155 -10.41 -21.79 -28.66
N SER A 156 -9.46 -22.72 -28.68
CA SER A 156 -9.70 -24.14 -28.36
C SER A 156 -9.95 -24.44 -26.89
N ASP A 157 -9.54 -23.57 -25.97
CA ASP A 157 -9.76 -23.70 -24.52
C ASP A 157 -11.07 -23.02 -24.06
N VAL A 158 -11.78 -22.38 -25.00
CA VAL A 158 -13.09 -21.77 -24.76
C VAL A 158 -14.15 -22.87 -24.73
N VAL A 159 -14.72 -23.12 -23.55
CA VAL A 159 -15.80 -24.09 -23.33
C VAL A 159 -16.99 -23.73 -24.23
N THR A 160 -17.34 -24.65 -25.13
CA THR A 160 -18.51 -24.54 -25.99
C THR A 160 -19.70 -25.29 -25.38
N ASP A 161 -20.92 -24.99 -25.84
CA ASP A 161 -22.14 -25.68 -25.39
C ASP A 161 -22.14 -27.21 -25.58
N ASN A 162 -21.15 -27.74 -26.32
CA ASN A 162 -20.99 -29.17 -26.60
C ASN A 162 -19.90 -29.84 -25.74
N ASP A 163 -19.18 -29.09 -24.91
CA ASP A 163 -18.15 -29.64 -24.05
C ASP A 163 -18.77 -30.25 -22.80
N GLU A 164 -18.46 -31.52 -22.55
CA GLU A 164 -18.92 -32.25 -21.37
C GLU A 164 -18.12 -31.76 -20.15
N PHE A 165 -18.68 -30.77 -19.45
CA PHE A 165 -18.12 -30.25 -18.20
C PHE A 165 -17.97 -31.42 -17.20
N LYS A 166 -16.74 -31.83 -16.94
CA LYS A 166 -16.43 -32.75 -15.85
C LYS A 166 -16.06 -31.89 -14.63
N PRO A 167 -16.99 -31.65 -13.69
CA PRO A 167 -16.66 -30.94 -12.46
C PRO A 167 -15.64 -31.80 -11.72
N GLY A 168 -14.39 -31.37 -11.78
CA GLY A 168 -13.27 -32.07 -11.21
C GLY A 168 -12.28 -31.07 -10.65
N PHE A 169 -12.77 -30.12 -9.85
CA PHE A 169 -12.02 -29.33 -8.86
C PHE A 169 -12.87 -28.28 -8.12
N PHE A 170 -14.11 -28.05 -8.55
CA PHE A 170 -15.04 -27.12 -7.91
C PHE A 170 -16.38 -27.84 -7.73
N ASP A 171 -16.52 -28.58 -6.64
CA ASP A 171 -17.85 -28.88 -6.12
C ASP A 171 -18.34 -27.58 -5.46
N GLU A 172 -19.51 -27.07 -5.88
CA GLU A 172 -20.14 -25.85 -5.34
C GLU A 172 -20.46 -25.93 -3.84
N ASP A 173 -20.32 -27.11 -3.23
CA ASP A 173 -20.45 -27.34 -1.79
C ASP A 173 -19.15 -27.05 -1.00
N ASP A 174 -18.00 -26.83 -1.66
CA ASP A 174 -16.70 -26.52 -1.04
C ASP A 174 -16.38 -25.01 -1.05
N ASP A 175 -17.41 -24.18 -1.14
CA ASP A 175 -17.39 -22.73 -0.93
C ASP A 175 -16.78 -22.33 0.44
N GLU A 176 -16.77 -23.23 1.43
CA GLU A 176 -16.15 -23.00 2.74
C GLU A 176 -14.61 -22.88 2.66
N PHE A 177 -13.98 -23.45 1.63
CA PHE A 177 -12.52 -23.40 1.48
C PHE A 177 -12.01 -21.99 1.15
N PHE A 178 -12.77 -21.21 0.36
CA PHE A 178 -12.40 -19.83 -0.01
C PHE A 178 -13.08 -18.77 0.87
N LYS A 179 -14.23 -19.07 1.49
CA LYS A 179 -14.92 -18.12 2.39
C LYS A 179 -14.14 -17.85 3.68
N THR A 180 -13.38 -18.82 4.19
CA THR A 180 -12.73 -18.72 5.50
C THR A 180 -11.45 -17.87 5.51
N LEU A 181 -10.77 -17.69 4.38
CA LEU A 181 -9.47 -17.02 4.34
C LEU A 181 -9.54 -15.48 4.36
N ASP A 182 -10.58 -14.89 3.76
CA ASP A 182 -10.75 -13.43 3.70
C ASP A 182 -11.71 -12.88 4.76
N ASP A 183 -12.67 -13.66 5.25
CA ASP A 183 -13.74 -13.18 6.13
C ASP A 183 -13.32 -13.06 7.62
N GLU A 184 -12.19 -13.67 8.02
CA GLU A 184 -11.69 -13.61 9.42
C GLU A 184 -10.67 -12.48 9.68
N ARG A 185 -10.16 -11.79 8.66
CA ARG A 185 -9.14 -10.74 8.88
C ARG A 185 -9.80 -9.41 9.24
N LYS A 186 -9.63 -9.02 10.51
CA LYS A 186 -9.98 -7.69 11.02
C LYS A 186 -9.41 -6.58 10.12
N ASP A 187 -10.28 -5.73 9.58
CA ASP A 187 -9.88 -4.56 8.80
C ASP A 187 -9.37 -3.43 9.73
N TYR A 188 -8.08 -3.49 10.06
CA TYR A 188 -7.43 -2.51 10.93
C TYR A 188 -7.40 -1.10 10.34
N TYR A 189 -7.49 -0.99 9.01
CA TYR A 189 -7.44 0.30 8.33
C TYR A 189 -8.78 1.04 8.44
N GLU A 190 -9.90 0.32 8.32
CA GLU A 190 -11.23 0.89 8.57
C GLU A 190 -11.36 1.45 10.01
N ASP A 191 -10.82 0.72 11.00
CA ASP A 191 -10.71 1.18 12.38
C ASP A 191 -9.89 2.47 12.50
N PHE A 192 -8.77 2.57 11.77
CA PHE A 192 -7.93 3.77 11.71
C PHE A 192 -8.69 4.95 11.07
N GLU A 193 -9.37 4.74 9.95
CA GLU A 193 -10.14 5.80 9.28
C GLU A 193 -11.25 6.34 10.18
N LYS A 194 -12.01 5.47 10.84
CA LYS A 194 -13.06 5.86 11.79
C LYS A 194 -12.50 6.77 12.90
N ARG A 195 -11.38 6.38 13.54
CA ARG A 195 -10.75 7.20 14.60
C ARG A 195 -10.33 8.58 14.09
N ASN A 196 -9.71 8.64 12.92
CA ASN A 196 -9.22 9.91 12.35
C ASN A 196 -10.34 10.80 11.78
N GLN A 197 -11.48 10.23 11.36
CA GLN A 197 -12.66 11.01 10.99
C GLN A 197 -13.28 11.71 12.20
N PHE A 198 -13.31 11.06 13.36
CA PHE A 198 -13.78 11.66 14.62
C PHE A 198 -12.89 12.84 15.07
N GLU A 199 -11.58 12.76 14.87
CA GLU A 199 -10.65 13.86 15.20
C GLU A 199 -10.76 15.06 14.25
N ARG A 200 -11.24 14.85 13.01
CA ARG A 200 -11.48 15.91 12.01
C ARG A 200 -12.84 16.61 12.15
N GLN A 201 -13.76 16.09 12.96
CA GLN A 201 -14.94 16.86 13.36
C GLN A 201 -14.48 18.02 14.25
N PRO A 202 -15.09 19.22 14.15
CA PRO A 202 -14.74 20.30 15.06
C PRO A 202 -14.91 19.79 16.48
N GLN A 203 -13.78 19.63 17.20
CA GLN A 203 -13.81 19.32 18.62
C GLN A 203 -14.81 20.28 19.24
N VAL A 204 -15.82 19.75 19.93
CA VAL A 204 -16.69 20.58 20.76
C VAL A 204 -15.75 21.39 21.63
N GLN A 205 -15.61 22.69 21.34
CA GLN A 205 -14.90 23.59 22.21
C GLN A 205 -15.68 23.56 23.51
N ILE A 206 -15.17 22.83 24.49
CA ILE A 206 -15.53 23.07 25.87
C ILE A 206 -14.95 24.46 26.15
N ILE A 207 -15.77 25.49 25.90
CA ILE A 207 -15.51 26.84 26.35
C ILE A 207 -15.57 26.76 27.88
N SER A 208 -14.44 26.44 28.50
CA SER A 208 -14.30 26.62 29.94
C SER A 208 -14.36 28.12 30.17
N ASN A 209 -15.54 28.59 30.60
CA ASN A 209 -15.72 29.95 31.06
C ASN A 209 -14.90 30.13 32.34
N THR A 210 -13.60 30.38 32.17
CA THR A 210 -12.67 30.67 33.25
C THR A 210 -12.85 32.13 33.66
N LYS A 211 -13.98 32.39 34.29
CA LYS A 211 -14.21 33.50 35.23
C LYS A 211 -15.39 33.16 36.15
N MET A 212 -15.38 31.94 36.70
CA MET A 212 -16.20 31.59 37.86
C MET A 212 -15.26 31.53 39.09
N PRO A 213 -15.65 32.12 40.24
CA PRO A 213 -14.82 32.04 41.44
C PRO A 213 -14.55 30.57 41.75
N GLN A 214 -13.28 30.21 42.00
CA GLN A 214 -12.86 28.84 42.31
C GLN A 214 -13.68 28.29 43.48
N GLN A 215 -14.73 27.53 43.15
CA GLN A 215 -15.52 26.77 44.11
C GLN A 215 -14.93 25.37 44.13
N VAL A 216 -14.12 25.10 45.15
CA VAL A 216 -13.57 23.76 45.37
C VAL A 216 -14.69 22.89 45.94
N ILE A 217 -15.15 21.93 45.14
CA ILE A 217 -16.07 20.87 45.57
C ILE A 217 -15.22 19.70 46.04
N ARG A 218 -15.44 19.22 47.26
CA ARG A 218 -14.84 17.98 47.75
C ARG A 218 -15.83 16.84 47.63
N ILE A 219 -15.39 15.76 46.99
CA ILE A 219 -16.13 14.51 46.85
C ILE A 219 -15.39 13.44 47.66
N GLU A 220 -16.06 12.87 48.64
CA GLU A 220 -15.58 11.69 49.38
C GLU A 220 -16.20 10.45 48.73
N LEU A 221 -15.36 9.44 48.47
CA LEU A 221 -15.78 8.16 47.93
C LEU A 221 -15.71 7.08 49.01
N ASN A 222 -16.58 6.08 48.90
CA ASN A 222 -16.48 4.82 49.64
C ASN A 222 -15.37 3.94 49.01
N PRO A 223 -14.88 2.90 49.73
CA PRO A 223 -13.89 1.96 49.19
C PRO A 223 -14.34 1.22 47.93
N ASP A 224 -15.65 1.08 47.70
CA ASP A 224 -16.25 0.50 46.50
C ASP A 224 -16.38 1.49 45.33
N GLY A 225 -15.88 2.72 45.49
CA GLY A 225 -15.91 3.78 44.48
C GLY A 225 -17.23 4.58 44.44
N SER A 226 -18.24 4.23 45.24
CA SER A 226 -19.49 4.99 45.28
C SER A 226 -19.32 6.33 46.02
N VAL A 227 -20.07 7.35 45.60
CA VAL A 227 -19.97 8.69 46.21
C VAL A 227 -20.58 8.67 47.61
N ARG A 228 -19.74 8.92 48.62
CA ARG A 228 -20.14 9.01 50.03
C ARG A 228 -20.69 10.38 50.39
N LYS A 229 -20.05 11.45 49.93
CA LYS A 229 -20.43 12.83 50.28
C LYS A 229 -19.88 13.84 49.28
N ILE A 230 -20.69 14.84 48.96
CA ILE A 230 -20.26 16.02 48.19
C ILE A 230 -20.42 17.25 49.10
N SER A 231 -19.36 18.03 49.26
CA SER A 231 -19.39 19.26 50.05
C SER A 231 -18.75 20.42 49.31
N LYS A 232 -19.26 21.62 49.62
CA LYS A 232 -18.83 22.89 49.01
C LYS A 232 -18.33 23.81 50.10
N ASN A 233 -17.08 24.25 50.02
CA ASN A 233 -16.60 25.31 50.91
C ASN A 233 -17.19 26.65 50.47
N LYS A 234 -17.97 27.28 51.34
CA LYS A 234 -18.26 28.72 51.23
C LYS A 234 -17.04 29.46 51.77
N LYS A 235 -16.36 30.23 50.92
CA LYS A 235 -15.58 31.38 51.38
C LYS A 235 -16.53 32.51 51.71
#